data_AF-A0A7Y7XH34-F1
#
_entry.id   AF-A0A7Y7XH34-F1
#
_cell.length_a   1.000
_cell.length_b   1.000
_cell.length_c   1.000
_cell.angle_alpha   90.00
_cell.angle_beta   90.00
_cell.angle_gamma   90.00
#
_symmetry.space_group_name_H-M   'P 1'
#
loop_
_entity.id
_entity.type
_entity.pdbx_description
1 polymer ?
#
loop_
_entity_poly.entity_id
_entity_poly.type
_entity_poly.pdbx_seq_one_letter_code
_entity_poly.pdbx_strand_id
1 'polypeptide(L)'
;MGNCKFFNLLYEAVGSVRSESLAVLDSLEGEESLMSLLIPSLGLDSVEIFELVGYLEDNSGVNIPESKIFSFRTVGELKAFMALD
;
A
#
# COMPACT_ATOMS: atom_id res chain seq x y z
N MET A 1 -2.82 -4.32 15.77
CA MET A 1 -2.62 -3.20 14.83
C MET A 1 -3.96 -2.49 14.65
N GLY A 2 -3.98 -1.16 14.70
CA GLY A 2 -5.20 -0.36 14.84
C GLY A 2 -6.19 -0.48 13.67
N ASN A 3 -7.46 -0.19 13.98
CA ASN A 3 -8.59 -0.03 13.05
C ASN A 3 -8.39 1.17 12.08
N CYS A 4 -7.30 1.18 11.32
CA CYS A 4 -7.01 2.21 10.33
C CYS A 4 -7.52 1.72 8.97
N LYS A 5 -8.43 2.46 8.33
CA LYS A 5 -9.05 2.09 7.05
C LYS A 5 -7.98 1.86 5.98
N PHE A 6 -6.92 2.66 6.01
CA PHE A 6 -5.79 2.51 5.10
C PHE A 6 -5.07 1.18 5.27
N PHE A 7 -4.79 0.74 6.50
CA PHE A 7 -4.06 -0.51 6.73
C PHE A 7 -4.82 -1.72 6.23
N ASN A 8 -6.12 -1.81 6.56
CA ASN A 8 -6.96 -2.92 6.09
C ASN A 8 -7.01 -2.96 4.56
N LEU A 9 -7.20 -1.79 3.95
CA LEU A 9 -7.24 -1.67 2.50
C LEU A 9 -5.89 -2.05 1.86
N LEU A 10 -4.76 -1.59 2.41
CA LEU A 10 -3.43 -1.95 1.93
C LEU A 10 -3.18 -3.46 2.06
N TYR A 11 -3.59 -4.06 3.18
CA TYR A 11 -3.44 -5.49 3.41
C TYR A 11 -4.24 -6.31 2.40
N GLU A 12 -5.51 -5.96 2.19
CA GLU A 12 -6.37 -6.59 1.18
C GLU A 12 -5.81 -6.42 -0.23
N ALA A 13 -5.33 -5.22 -0.58
CA ALA A 13 -4.75 -4.92 -1.89
C ALA A 13 -3.47 -5.74 -2.14
N VAL A 14 -2.53 -5.74 -1.20
CA VAL A 14 -1.29 -6.54 -1.30
C VAL A 14 -1.63 -8.03 -1.40
N GLY A 15 -2.55 -8.53 -0.58
CA GLY A 15 -2.98 -9.92 -0.61
C GLY A 15 -3.67 -10.33 -1.92
N SER A 16 -4.43 -9.41 -2.52
CA SER A 16 -5.09 -9.62 -3.81
C SER A 16 -4.11 -9.66 -4.99
N VAL A 17 -3.04 -8.87 -4.94
CA VAL A 17 -2.02 -8.80 -6.00
C VAL A 17 -1.02 -9.95 -5.85
N ARG A 18 -0.42 -10.09 -4.67
CA ARG A 18 0.58 -11.13 -4.37
C ARG A 18 0.51 -11.52 -2.90
N SER A 19 -0.14 -12.65 -2.65
CA SER A 19 -0.37 -13.16 -1.28
C SER A 19 0.90 -13.34 -0.44
N GLU A 20 2.02 -13.71 -1.07
CA GLU A 20 3.31 -13.92 -0.41
C GLU A 20 3.90 -12.61 0.14
N SER A 21 3.54 -11.46 -0.45
CA SER A 21 3.98 -10.14 0.00
C SER A 21 3.36 -9.75 1.35
N LEU A 22 2.28 -10.40 1.78
CA LEU A 22 1.70 -10.20 3.12
C LEU A 22 2.69 -10.53 4.23
N ALA A 23 3.61 -11.49 4.01
CA ALA A 23 4.64 -11.82 4.98
C ALA A 23 5.54 -10.62 5.32
N VAL A 24 5.73 -9.68 4.39
CA VAL A 24 6.44 -8.43 4.65
C VAL A 24 5.66 -7.58 5.64
N LEU A 25 4.35 -7.39 5.41
CA LEU A 25 3.48 -6.61 6.30
C LEU A 25 3.35 -7.24 7.70
N ASP A 26 3.19 -8.56 7.76
CA ASP A 26 3.07 -9.33 9.00
C ASP A 26 4.36 -9.29 9.85
N SER A 27 5.51 -9.05 9.22
CA SER A 27 6.80 -8.96 9.90
C SER A 27 7.07 -7.60 10.56
N LEU A 28 6.26 -6.57 10.27
CA LEU A 28 6.48 -5.22 10.77
C LEU A 28 5.95 -5.06 12.19
N GLU A 29 6.72 -4.39 13.04
CA GLU A 29 6.36 -4.13 14.42
C GLU A 29 5.85 -2.70 14.60
N GLY A 30 4.55 -2.51 14.36
CA GLY A 30 3.85 -1.25 14.62
C GLY A 30 3.70 -0.32 13.40
N GLU A 31 3.00 0.79 13.62
CA GLU A 31 2.63 1.72 12.54
C GLU A 31 3.84 2.47 11.98
N GLU A 32 4.84 2.81 12.79
CA GLU A 32 6.04 3.52 12.32
C GLU A 32 6.83 2.69 11.29
N SER A 33 7.00 1.38 11.54
CA SER A 33 7.64 0.46 10.59
C SER A 33 6.83 0.33 9.30
N LEU A 34 5.50 0.33 9.40
CA LEU A 34 4.64 0.33 8.21
C LEU A 34 4.78 1.64 7.41
N MET A 35 4.70 2.80 8.05
CA MET A 35 4.77 4.09 7.37
C MET A 35 6.14 4.34 6.70
N SER A 36 7.20 3.76 7.25
CA SER A 36 8.56 3.83 6.70
C SER A 36 8.88 2.73 5.67
N LEU A 37 7.99 1.74 5.49
CA LEU A 37 8.19 0.66 4.52
C LEU A 37 8.29 1.22 3.10
N LEU A 38 9.38 0.86 2.40
CA LEU A 38 9.53 1.17 0.98
C LEU A 38 8.59 0.30 0.15
N ILE A 39 7.86 0.90 -0.81
CA ILE A 39 6.93 0.16 -1.68
C ILE A 39 7.64 -1.00 -2.41
N PRO A 40 8.87 -0.85 -2.97
CA PRO A 40 9.60 -1.96 -3.56
C PRO A 40 9.91 -3.12 -2.60
N SER A 41 9.91 -2.89 -1.28
CA SER A 41 10.13 -3.96 -0.29
C SER A 41 8.95 -4.93 -0.18
N LEU A 42 7.78 -4.58 -0.75
CA LEU A 42 6.67 -5.52 -0.93
C LEU A 42 7.00 -6.60 -1.97
N GLY A 43 8.08 -6.44 -2.75
CA GLY A 43 8.49 -7.41 -3.76
C GLY A 43 7.58 -7.46 -4.97
N LEU A 44 6.77 -6.42 -5.19
CA LEU A 44 5.90 -6.27 -6.36
C LEU A 44 6.71 -5.77 -7.55
N ASP A 45 6.44 -6.31 -8.73
CA ASP A 45 6.95 -5.76 -9.99
C ASP A 45 6.17 -4.52 -10.44
N SER A 46 6.59 -3.90 -11.53
CA SER A 46 5.97 -2.66 -12.01
C SER A 46 4.50 -2.82 -12.38
N VAL A 47 4.09 -3.98 -12.93
CA VAL A 47 2.69 -4.24 -13.31
C VAL A 47 1.86 -4.45 -12.05
N GLU A 48 2.38 -5.23 -11.12
CA GLU A 48 1.74 -5.47 -9.82
C GLU A 48 1.59 -4.19 -8.99
N ILE A 49 2.49 -3.21 -9.14
CA ILE A 49 2.32 -1.88 -8.53
C ILE A 49 1.12 -1.14 -9.12
N PHE A 50 0.86 -1.22 -10.43
CA PHE A 50 -0.35 -0.66 -11.02
C PHE A 50 -1.61 -1.37 -10.53
N GLU A 51 -1.57 -2.70 -10.38
CA GLU A 51 -2.69 -3.48 -9.84
C GLU A 51 -2.97 -3.13 -8.38
N LEU A 52 -1.92 -2.96 -7.57
CA LEU A 52 -2.02 -2.49 -6.19
C LEU A 52 -2.72 -1.13 -6.16
N VAL A 53 -2.25 -0.17 -6.95
CA VAL A 53 -2.86 1.16 -7.02
C VAL A 53 -4.31 1.09 -7.48
N GLY A 54 -4.62 0.35 -8.54
CA GLY A 54 -6.00 0.20 -9.03
C GLY A 54 -6.94 -0.36 -7.96
N TYR A 55 -6.48 -1.37 -7.20
CA TYR A 55 -7.24 -1.90 -6.08
C TYR A 55 -7.51 -0.82 -5.01
N LEU A 56 -6.49 -0.04 -4.66
CA LEU A 56 -6.61 1.05 -3.70
C LEU A 56 -7.61 2.11 -4.18
N GLU A 57 -7.57 2.48 -5.46
CA GLU A 57 -8.49 3.45 -6.06
C GLU A 57 -9.94 2.94 -6.01
N ASP A 58 -10.17 1.71 -6.49
CA ASP A 58 -11.50 1.10 -6.57
C ASP A 58 -12.19 0.97 -5.20
N ASN A 59 -11.41 0.69 -4.15
CA ASN A 59 -11.93 0.42 -2.81
C ASN A 59 -11.86 1.62 -1.86
N SER A 60 -11.19 2.71 -2.25
CA SER A 60 -11.17 3.96 -1.47
C SER A 60 -11.94 5.12 -2.11
N GLY A 61 -12.15 5.09 -3.42
CA GLY A 61 -12.66 6.22 -4.21
C GLY A 61 -11.64 7.35 -4.42
N VAL A 62 -10.39 7.18 -3.98
CA VAL A 62 -9.29 8.12 -4.25
C VAL A 62 -8.75 7.86 -5.65
N ASN A 63 -8.47 8.91 -6.41
CA ASN A 63 -7.77 8.80 -7.69
C ASN A 63 -6.29 9.14 -7.52
N ILE A 64 -5.41 8.23 -7.91
CA ILE A 64 -3.96 8.36 -7.92
C ILE A 64 -3.54 8.55 -9.38
N PRO A 65 -3.07 9.75 -9.77
CA PRO A 65 -2.59 9.97 -11.12
C PRO A 65 -1.44 9.02 -11.46
N GLU A 66 -1.45 8.42 -12.65
CA GLU A 66 -0.42 7.47 -13.10
C GLU A 66 1.01 8.05 -12.97
N SER A 67 1.16 9.35 -13.23
CA SER A 67 2.44 10.07 -13.09
C SER A 67 2.99 10.10 -11.66
N LYS A 68 2.14 9.85 -10.66
CA LYS A 68 2.50 9.80 -9.24
C LYS A 68 2.75 8.40 -8.71
N ILE A 69 2.32 7.35 -9.40
CA ILE A 69 2.40 5.96 -8.90
C ILE A 69 3.82 5.60 -8.45
N PHE A 70 4.82 5.88 -9.28
CA PHE A 70 6.23 5.64 -8.96
C PHE A 70 6.92 6.78 -8.21
N SER A 71 6.19 7.85 -7.87
CA SER A 71 6.70 8.96 -7.06
C SER A 71 6.61 8.67 -5.57
N PHE A 72 5.71 7.77 -5.15
CA PHE A 72 5.64 7.32 -3.76
C PHE A 72 6.77 6.34 -3.47
N ARG A 73 7.60 6.66 -2.50
CA ARG A 73 8.70 5.81 -2.04
C ARG A 73 8.26 4.91 -0.91
N THR A 74 7.44 5.43 0.02
CA THR A 74 6.99 4.68 1.20
C THR A 74 5.48 4.52 1.25
N VAL A 75 5.04 3.52 2.02
CA VAL A 75 3.63 3.33 2.38
C VAL A 75 3.07 4.55 3.11
N GLY A 76 3.87 5.25 3.91
CA GLY A 76 3.45 6.48 4.57
C GLY A 76 3.19 7.65 3.61
N GLU A 77 4.00 7.80 2.55
CA GLU A 77 3.75 8.80 1.51
C GLU A 77 2.44 8.49 0.75
N LEU A 78 2.14 7.20 0.52
CA LEU A 78 0.88 6.76 -0.08
C LEU A 78 -0.32 7.01 0.85
N LYS A 79 -0.24 6.65 2.13
CA LYS A 79 -1.28 6.96 3.14
C LYS A 79 -1.58 8.46 3.19
N ALA A 80 -0.53 9.28 3.24
CA ALA A 80 -0.66 10.73 3.29
C ALA A 80 -1.35 11.31 2.05
N PHE A 81 -1.10 10.74 0.87
CA PHE A 81 -1.79 11.14 -0.36
C PHE A 81 -3.28 10.76 -0.33
N MET A 82 -3.59 9.56 0.14
CA MET A 82 -4.97 9.05 0.18
C MET A 82 -5.82 9.67 1.29
N ALA A 83 -5.19 10.26 2.32
CA ALA A 83 -5.85 10.90 3.46
C ALA A 83 -6.89 9.98 4.14
N LEU A 84 -6.56 8.70 4.27
CA LEU A 84 -7.39 7.68 4.92
C LEU A 84 -6.92 7.46 6.37
N ASP A 85 -7.84 7.63 7.32
CA ASP A 85 -7.64 7.38 8.76
C ASP A 85 -7.90 5.94 9.17
#